data_AF-A0A527VLW8-F1
#
_entry.id   AF-A0A527VLW8-F1
#
_cell.length_a   1.000
_cell.length_b   1.000
_cell.length_c   1.000
_cell.angle_alpha   90.00
_cell.angle_beta   90.00
_cell.angle_gamma   90.00
#
_symmetry.space_group_name_H-M   'P 1'
#
loop_
_entity.id
_entity.type
_entity.pdbx_description
1 polymer ?
#
loop_
_entity_poly.entity_id
_entity_poly.type
_entity_poly.pdbx_seq_one_letter_code
_entity_poly.pdbx_strand_id
1 'polypeptide(L)' 'MQQAARVSRQTAFMYLGELVEFDRTEKIFTSPREKRTQDYITGRFG' A
#
# COMPACT_ATOMS: atom_id res chain seq x y z
N MET A 1 4.49 8.13 2.67
CA MET A 1 3.32 7.27 2.97
C MET A 1 2.81 7.36 4.42
N GLN A 2 3.64 7.60 5.43
CA GLN A 2 3.19 7.61 6.83
C GLN A 2 2.08 8.62 7.18
N GLN A 3 1.90 9.69 6.39
CA GLN A 3 0.78 10.61 6.60
C GLN A 3 -0.56 9.97 6.22
N ALA A 4 -0.63 9.24 5.10
CA ALA A 4 -1.83 8.49 4.70
C ALA A 4 -2.17 7.41 5.75
N ALA A 5 -1.14 6.78 6.33
CA ALA A 5 -1.32 5.84 7.44
C ALA A 5 -1.98 6.45 8.69
N ARG A 6 -1.86 7.76 8.89
CA ARG A 6 -2.39 8.47 10.07
C ARG A 6 -3.78 9.04 9.89
N VAL A 7 -4.20 9.37 8.66
CA VAL A 7 -5.44 10.11 8.41
C VAL A 7 -6.47 9.36 7.56
N SER A 8 -6.03 8.36 6.80
CA SER A 8 -6.92 7.65 5.88
C SER A 8 -7.46 6.36 6.52
N ARG A 9 -8.74 6.07 6.25
CA ARG A 9 -9.36 4.80 6.63
C ARG A 9 -9.12 3.70 5.59
N GLN A 10 -8.95 4.09 4.32
CA GLN A 10 -8.71 3.20 3.19
C GLN A 10 -7.54 3.71 2.35
N THR A 11 -6.85 2.81 1.66
CA THR A 11 -5.69 3.13 0.83
C THR A 11 -5.72 2.28 -0.42
N ALA A 12 -5.44 2.92 -1.56
CA ALA A 12 -5.23 2.30 -2.84
C ALA A 12 -3.73 2.35 -3.19
N PHE A 13 -3.15 1.22 -3.57
CA PHE A 13 -1.86 1.15 -4.21
C PHE A 13 -2.06 1.05 -5.72
N MET A 14 -1.51 2.03 -6.44
CA MET A 14 -1.53 2.10 -7.90
C MET A 14 -0.10 1.96 -8.41
N TYR A 15 0.08 1.26 -9.52
CA TYR A 15 1.39 1.16 -10.19
C TYR A 15 1.21 1.20 -11.71
N LEU A 16 1.91 2.15 -12.36
CA LEU A 16 1.84 2.37 -13.81
C LEU A 16 0.41 2.50 -14.36
N GLY A 17 -0.48 3.15 -13.60
CA GLY A 17 -1.87 3.37 -13.99
C GLY A 17 -2.84 2.25 -13.63
N GLU A 18 -2.34 1.12 -13.11
CA GLU A 18 -3.18 0.01 -12.65
C GLU A 18 -3.43 0.07 -11.14
N LEU A 19 -4.68 -0.18 -10.73
CA LEU A 19 -5.02 -0.41 -9.33
C LEU A 19 -4.58 -1.82 -8.94
N VAL A 20 -3.51 -1.90 -8.16
CA VAL A 20 -2.90 -3.17 -7.75
C VAL A 20 -3.57 -3.70 -6.49
N GLU A 21 -3.83 -2.83 -5.50
CA GLU A 21 -4.47 -3.25 -4.25
C GLU A 21 -5.28 -2.12 -3.62
N PHE A 22 -6.42 -2.44 -3.03
CA PHE A 22 -7.24 -1.50 -2.25
C PHE A 22 -7.79 -2.18 -1.00
N ASP A 23 -7.50 -1.61 0.17
CA ASP A 23 -7.97 -2.15 1.46
C ASP A 23 -7.94 -1.08 2.56
N ARG A 24 -8.24 -1.48 3.80
CA ARG A 24 -8.00 -0.66 5.00
C ARG A 24 -6.54 -0.23 5.05
N THR A 25 -6.33 1.03 5.38
CA THR A 25 -4.99 1.64 5.46
C THR A 25 -4.05 0.83 6.35
N GLU A 26 -4.49 0.42 7.53
CA GLU A 26 -3.70 -0.43 8.45
C GLU A 26 -3.24 -1.72 7.76
N LYS A 27 -4.14 -2.39 7.03
CA LYS A 27 -3.83 -3.64 6.34
C LYS A 27 -2.82 -3.44 5.23
N ILE A 28 -3.01 -2.40 4.39
CA ILE A 28 -2.06 -2.05 3.33
C ILE A 28 -0.65 -1.86 3.90
N PHE A 29 -0.50 -1.17 5.04
CA PHE A 29 0.81 -0.84 5.61
C PHE A 29 1.45 -1.91 6.50
N THR A 30 0.71 -2.93 6.94
CA THR A 30 1.20 -3.95 7.90
C THR A 30 1.25 -5.35 7.30
N SER A 31 0.20 -5.73 6.57
CA SER A 31 0.04 -7.06 5.97
C SER A 31 -0.75 -6.93 4.66
N PRO A 32 -0.15 -6.28 3.63
CA PRO A 32 -0.75 -6.24 2.31
C PRO A 32 -0.83 -7.64 1.72
N ARG A 33 -1.82 -7.86 0.86
CA ARG A 33 -2.05 -9.15 0.19
C ARG A 33 -1.16 -9.29 -1.03
N GLU A 34 -0.85 -8.18 -1.71
CA GLU A 34 -0.05 -8.20 -2.92
C GLU A 34 1.44 -8.03 -2.60
N LYS A 35 2.26 -8.92 -3.17
CA LYS A 35 3.71 -8.87 -3.03
C LYS A 35 4.29 -7.56 -3.54
N ARG A 36 3.74 -7.00 -4.62
CA ARG A 36 4.14 -5.69 -5.16
C ARG A 36 3.83 -4.55 -4.19
N THR A 37 2.71 -4.61 -3.47
CA THR A 37 2.41 -3.62 -2.43
C THR A 37 3.41 -3.77 -1.26
N GLN A 38 3.69 -5.00 -0.83
CA GLN A 38 4.65 -5.28 0.24
C GLN A 38 6.06 -4.80 -0.08
N ASP A 39 6.56 -5.15 -1.28
CA ASP A 39 7.89 -4.76 -1.74
C ASP A 39 7.99 -3.21 -1.77
N TYR A 40 6.90 -2.49 -2.15
CA TYR A 40 6.90 -1.03 -2.29
C TYR A 40 6.92 -0.34 -0.93
N ILE A 41 6.10 -0.83 0.00
CA ILE A 41 5.99 -0.28 1.34
C ILE A 41 7.25 -0.54 2.17
N THR A 42 7.90 -1.70 1.95
CA THR A 42 9.15 -2.05 2.64
C THR A 42 10.40 -1.48 1.98
N GLY A 43 10.27 -0.80 0.84
CA GLY A 43 11.41 -0.21 0.12
C GLY A 43 12.32 -1.24 -0.56
N ARG A 44 11.81 -2.44 -0.86
CA ARG A 44 12.50 -3.48 -1.63
C ARG A 44 12.40 -3.30 -3.14
N PHE A 45 11.72 -2.25 -3.61
CA PHE A 45 11.79 -1.82 -5.00
C PHE A 45 13.16 -1.18 -5.24
N GLY A 46 14.07 -1.95 -5.83
CA GLY A 46 15.27 -1.49 -6.53
C GLY A 46 15.10 -1.68 -8.02
#